data_AF-A8V541-F1
#
_entry.id   AF-A8V541-F1
#
_cell.length_a   1.000
_cell.length_b   1.000
_cell.length_c   1.000
_cell.angle_alpha   90.00
_cell.angle_beta   90.00
_cell.angle_gamma   90.00
#
_symmetry.space_group_name_H-M   'P 1'
#
loop_
_entity.id
_entity.type
_entity.pdbx_description
1 polymer ?
#
loop_
_entity_poly.entity_id
_entity_poly.type
_entity_poly.pdbx_seq_one_letter_code
_entity_poly.pdbx_strand_id
1 'polypeptide(L)' 'AVISNASRKNQKVIVGKFKDIEKLSKKAEKPAVIVFGEVVNLHNKLPNYKNVILEIKTGEKEWISL' A
#
# COMPACT_ATOMS: atom_id res chain seq x y z
N ALA A 1 10.79 2.00 -2.19
CA ALA A 1 9.78 2.34 -1.16
C ALA A 1 9.85 1.34 -0.02
N VAL A 2 9.51 1.77 1.19
CA VAL A 2 9.33 0.90 2.36
C VAL A 2 7.87 0.94 2.78
N ILE A 3 7.23 -0.22 2.84
CA ILE A 3 5.80 -0.38 3.12
C ILE A 3 5.65 -1.12 4.45
N SER A 4 5.24 -0.40 5.50
CA SER A 4 4.93 -0.97 6.81
C SER A 4 3.49 -1.45 6.87
N ASN A 5 3.24 -2.56 7.56
CA ASN A 5 1.90 -3.11 7.78
C ASN A 5 1.09 -3.26 6.48
N ALA A 6 1.72 -3.77 5.42
CA ALA A 6 1.10 -3.93 4.10
C ALA A 6 -0.28 -4.61 4.19
N SER A 7 -1.25 -4.10 3.43
CA SER A 7 -2.65 -4.54 3.38
C SER A 7 -3.48 -4.34 4.65
N ARG A 8 -2.90 -3.83 5.75
CA ARG A 8 -3.64 -3.52 6.99
C ARG A 8 -4.16 -2.09 6.99
N LYS A 9 -5.15 -1.80 7.86
CA LYS A 9 -5.73 -0.45 8.01
C LYS A 9 -4.69 0.63 8.36
N ASN A 10 -3.63 0.25 9.07
CA ASN A 10 -2.54 1.14 9.48
C ASN A 10 -1.29 1.03 8.57
N GLN A 11 -1.48 0.67 7.30
CA GLN A 11 -0.39 0.67 6.31
C GLN A 11 0.27 2.04 6.21
N LYS A 12 1.59 2.08 6.15
CA LYS A 12 2.37 3.30 5.90
C LYS A 12 3.35 3.05 4.77
N VAL A 13 3.45 4.01 3.83
CA VAL A 13 4.36 3.93 2.69
C VAL A 13 5.34 5.10 2.74
N ILE A 14 6.63 4.79 2.69
CA ILE A 14 7.70 5.78 2.60
C ILE A 14 8.40 5.60 1.26
N VAL A 15 8.25 6.57 0.37
CA VAL A 15 8.93 6.60 -0.94
C VAL A 15 10.22 7.41 -0.83
N GLY A 16 11.27 6.93 -1.49
CA GLY A 16 12.54 7.62 -1.56
C GLY A 16 13.53 6.91 -2.48
N LYS A 17 14.76 7.42 -2.53
CA LYS A 17 15.81 6.91 -3.40
C LYS A 17 16.61 5.80 -2.72
N PHE A 18 17.26 4.95 -3.52
CA PHE A 18 18.10 3.87 -3.01
C PHE A 18 19.18 4.34 -2.04
N LYS A 19 19.84 5.48 -2.32
CA LYS A 19 20.87 6.08 -1.45
C LYS A 19 20.38 6.39 -0.02
N ASP A 20 19.08 6.56 0.17
CA ASP A 20 18.48 6.92 1.45
C ASP A 20 17.89 5.70 2.17
N ILE A 21 17.99 4.49 1.58
CA ILE A 21 17.22 3.32 2.02
C ILE A 21 17.47 2.93 3.48
N GLU A 22 18.70 3.05 3.97
CA GLU A 22 19.03 2.75 5.37
C GLU A 22 18.28 3.69 6.32
N LYS A 23 18.29 4.98 6.01
CA LYS A 23 17.58 6.01 6.77
C LYS A 23 16.07 5.81 6.71
N LEU A 24 15.52 5.45 5.55
CA LEU A 24 14.09 5.18 5.39
C LEU A 24 13.67 3.92 6.15
N SER A 25 14.49 2.87 6.11
CA SER A 25 14.24 1.60 6.79
C SER A 25 14.22 1.75 8.31
N LYS A 26 15.07 2.61 8.88
CA LYS A 26 15.07 2.93 10.32
C LYS A 26 13.77 3.59 10.79
N LYS A 27 13.02 4.24 9.90
CA LYS A 27 11.75 4.91 10.22
C LYS A 27 10.52 4.02 10.00
N ALA A 28 10.70 2.84 9.41
CA ALA A 28 9.60 1.95 9.10
C ALA A 28 9.17 1.14 10.34
N GLU A 29 7.87 1.12 10.60
CA GLU A 29 7.27 0.21 11.57
C GLU A 29 7.31 -1.22 11.04
N LYS A 30 7.57 -2.20 11.91
CA LYS A 30 7.61 -3.62 11.53
C LYS A 30 6.22 -4.28 11.74
N PRO A 31 5.84 -5.27 10.92
CA PRO A 31 6.54 -5.80 9.75
C PRO A 31 6.50 -4.84 8.55
N ALA A 32 7.52 -4.90 7.69
CA ALA A 32 7.63 -4.06 6.50
C ALA A 32 8.19 -4.80 5.28
N VAL A 33 7.80 -4.33 4.09
CA VAL A 33 8.27 -4.80 2.78
C VAL A 33 9.05 -3.68 2.09
N ILE A 34 10.16 -4.01 1.45
CA ILE A 34 10.96 -3.07 0.67
C ILE A 34 10.82 -3.40 -0.81
N VAL A 35 10.53 -2.38 -1.62
CA VAL A 35 10.37 -2.50 -3.09
C VAL A 35 11.34 -1.54 -3.77
N PHE A 36 12.07 -2.03 -4.76
CA PHE A 36 13.03 -1.28 -5.57
C PHE A 36 12.60 -1.22 -7.04
N GLY A 37 13.08 -0.20 -7.76
CA GLY A 37 12.86 -0.02 -9.20
C GLY A 37 11.82 1.04 -9.56
N GLU A 38 11.70 1.31 -10.85
CA GLU A 38 10.82 2.33 -11.42
C GLU A 38 9.34 2.12 -11.10
N VAL A 39 8.94 0.88 -10.79
CA VAL A 39 7.58 0.53 -10.37
C VAL A 39 7.12 1.33 -9.16
N VAL A 40 8.05 1.79 -8.31
CA VAL A 40 7.75 2.63 -7.15
C VAL A 40 7.13 3.97 -7.57
N ASN A 41 7.47 4.49 -8.74
CA ASN A 41 6.93 5.75 -9.26
C ASN A 41 5.44 5.62 -9.65
N LEU A 42 4.95 4.40 -9.86
CA LEU A 42 3.55 4.13 -10.13
C LEU A 42 2.67 4.26 -8.89
N HIS A 43 3.26 4.28 -7.67
CA HIS A 43 2.50 4.41 -6.43
C HIS A 43 1.60 5.65 -6.41
N ASN A 44 2.04 6.76 -7.02
CA ASN A 44 1.27 8.00 -7.08
C ASN A 44 0.26 8.05 -8.25
N LYS A 45 0.32 7.08 -9.16
CA LYS A 45 -0.48 7.05 -10.40
C LYS A 45 -1.56 5.98 -10.37
N LEU A 46 -1.33 4.90 -9.64
CA LEU A 46 -2.28 3.80 -9.53
C LEU A 46 -3.32 4.09 -8.43
N PRO A 47 -4.55 3.57 -8.57
CA PRO A 47 -5.56 3.67 -7.53
C PRO A 47 -5.01 3.10 -6.23
N ASN A 48 -5.13 3.86 -5.14
CA ASN A 48 -4.76 3.34 -3.83
C ASN A 48 -5.67 2.16 -3.48
N TYR A 49 -5.08 1.03 -3.10
CA TYR A 49 -5.82 -0.09 -2.53
C TYR A 49 -6.51 0.39 -1.25
N LYS A 50 -7.82 0.61 -1.34
CA LYS A 50 -8.67 0.90 -0.19
C LYS A 50 -9.24 -0.44 0.27
N ASN A 51 -9.03 -0.78 1.54
CA ASN A 51 -9.80 -1.82 2.21
C ASN A 51 -11.24 -1.33 2.30
N VAL A 52 -12.00 -1.49 1.22
CA VAL A 52 -13.45 -1.29 1.26
C VAL A 52 -13.98 -2.49 2.02
N ILE A 53 -14.37 -2.27 3.28
CA ILE A 53 -15.33 -3.18 3.91
C ILE A 53 -16.58 -3.01 3.07
N LEU A 54 -16.81 -3.94 2.14
CA LEU A 54 -18.12 -4.11 1.55
C LEU A 54 -19.00 -4.58 2.70
N GLU A 55 -19.65 -3.64 3.38
CA GLU A 55 -20.82 -3.97 4.17
C GLU A 55 -21.79 -4.62 3.19
N ILE A 56 -21.81 -5.95 3.18
CA ILE A 56 -22.86 -6.71 2.54
C ILE A 56 -24.10 -6.35 3.36
N LYS A 57 -24.80 -5.28 2.96
CA LYS A 57 -26.20 -5.14 3.31
C LYS A 57 -26.85 -6.37 2.73
N THR A 58 -27.20 -7.29 3.62
CA THR A 58 -28.00 -8.47 3.33
C THR A 58 -29.16 -8.07 2.45
N GLY A 59 -29.14 -8.57 1.22
CA GLY A 59 -30.26 -8.47 0.28
C GLY A 59 -30.08 -7.43 -0.83
N GLU A 60 -29.11 -7.62 -1.73
CA GLU A 60 -29.33 -7.74 -3.18
C GLU A 60 -27.96 -7.76 -3.89
N LYS A 61 -27.72 -8.83 -4.65
CA LYS A 61 -26.52 -8.99 -5.47
C LYS A 61 -26.66 -8.10 -6.71
N GLU A 62 -25.84 -7.06 -6.83
CA GLU A 62 -25.48 -6.54 -8.15
C GLU A 62 -23.98 -6.76 -8.38
N TRP A 63 -23.71 -7.59 -9.39
CA TRP A 63 -22.37 -7.75 -9.96
C TRP A 63 -22.07 -6.50 -10.77
N ILE A 64 -21.14 -5.67 -10.32
CA ILE A 64 -20.60 -4.60 -11.17
C ILE A 64 -19.49 -5.23 -12.01
N SER A 65 -19.74 -5.36 -13.30
CA SER A 65 -18.77 -5.79 -14.31
C SER A 65 -17.60 -4.80 -14.41
N LEU A 66 -16.42 -5.37 -14.66
CA LEU A 66 -15.08 -4.79 -14.86
C LEU A 66 -15.03 -3.32 -15.33
#